data_AF-A0A849KMJ9-F1
#
_entry.id   AF-A0A849KMJ9-F1
#
_cell.length_a   1.000
_cell.length_b   1.000
_cell.length_c   1.000
_cell.angle_alpha   90.00
_cell.angle_beta   90.00
_cell.angle_gamma   90.00
#
_symmetry.space_group_name_H-M   'P 1'
#
loop_
_entity.id
_entity.type
_entity.pdbx_description
1 polymer ?
#
loop_
_entity_poly.entity_id
_entity_poly.type
_entity_poly.pdbx_seq_one_letter_code
_entity_poly.pdbx_strand_id
1 'polypeptide(L)' 'MMADRKLEAREKFLLGGIVVKAGLSRADRAFLLGGLLELARVTMNSPEYRRLRDIGEEAFKSQVQKVEAVRDQEMREWH' A
#
# COMPACT_ATOMS: atom_id res chain seq x y z
N MET A 1 -0.08 -17.37 -21.58
CA MET A 1 0.00 -18.56 -20.70
C MET A 1 1.04 -18.48 -19.57
N MET A 2 2.26 -17.95 -19.76
CA MET A 2 3.23 -17.72 -18.65
C MET A 2 3.33 -16.24 -18.24
N ALA A 3 3.28 -15.32 -19.20
CA ALA A 3 3.29 -13.88 -18.95
C ALA A 3 2.08 -13.44 -18.09
N ASP A 4 0.89 -13.96 -18.39
CA ASP A 4 -0.34 -13.64 -17.65
C ASP A 4 -0.27 -14.06 -16.18
N ARG A 5 0.27 -15.26 -15.91
CA ARG A 5 0.48 -15.75 -14.53
C ARG A 5 1.46 -14.88 -13.74
N LYS A 6 2.51 -14.38 -14.41
CA LYS A 6 3.49 -13.48 -13.79
C LYS A 6 2.86 -12.12 -13.46
N LEU A 7 1.97 -11.61 -14.31
CA LEU A 7 1.24 -10.37 -14.07
C LEU A 7 0.26 -10.52 -12.90
N GLU A 8 -0.56 -11.57 -12.89
CA GLU A 8 -1.50 -11.82 -11.79
C GLU A 8 -0.80 -11.99 -10.44
N ALA A 9 0.33 -12.70 -10.40
CA ALA A 9 1.11 -12.85 -9.18
C ALA A 9 1.64 -11.51 -8.67
N ARG A 10 2.11 -10.65 -9.60
CA ARG A 10 2.58 -9.30 -9.27
C ARG A 10 1.45 -8.42 -8.75
N GLU A 11 0.28 -8.45 -9.37
CA GLU A 11 -0.89 -7.67 -8.92
C GLU A 11 -1.33 -8.08 -7.51
N LYS A 12 -1.45 -9.39 -7.27
CA LYS A 12 -1.77 -9.93 -5.93
C LYS A 12 -0.72 -9.53 -4.89
N PHE A 13 0.57 -9.55 -5.27
CA PHE A 13 1.65 -9.10 -4.40
C PHE A 13 1.55 -7.60 -4.06
N LEU A 14 1.31 -6.74 -5.06
CA LEU A 14 1.17 -5.31 -4.85
C LEU A 14 -0.03 -4.99 -3.95
N LEU A 15 -1.17 -5.64 -4.16
CA LEU A 15 -2.35 -5.48 -3.31
C LEU A 15 -2.09 -5.93 -1.87
N GLY A 16 -1.39 -7.06 -1.69
CA GLY A 16 -0.94 -7.51 -0.36
C GLY A 16 0.01 -6.52 0.31
N GLY A 17 0.90 -5.88 -0.47
CA GLY A 17 1.82 -4.85 0.01
C GLY A 17 1.12 -3.62 0.60
N ILE A 18 -0.05 -3.23 0.07
CA ILE A 18 -0.85 -2.12 0.59
C ILE A 18 -1.36 -2.42 2.01
N VAL A 19 -1.84 -3.65 2.24
CA VAL A 19 -2.32 -4.09 3.56
C VAL A 19 -1.20 -4.07 4.60
N VAL A 20 0.00 -4.53 4.22
CA VAL A 20 1.17 -4.49 5.11
C VAL A 20 1.57 -3.05 5.42
N LYS A 21 1.59 -2.17 4.41
CA LYS A 21 1.90 -0.74 4.58
C LYS A 21 0.93 -0.04 5.53
N ALA A 22 -0.35 -0.40 5.48
CA ALA A 22 -1.37 0.11 6.40
C ALA A 22 -1.25 -0.44 7.84
N GLY A 23 -0.26 -1.30 8.13
CA GLY A 23 -0.09 -1.90 9.45
C GLY A 23 -1.08 -3.02 9.75
N LEU A 24 -1.77 -3.55 8.73
CA LEU A 24 -2.88 -4.50 8.89
C LEU A 24 -2.47 -5.94 8.58
N SER A 25 -1.18 -6.27 8.59
CA SER A 25 -0.67 -7.61 8.25
C SER A 25 -1.17 -8.73 9.17
N ARG A 26 -1.63 -8.38 10.38
CA ARG A 26 -2.21 -9.30 11.36
C ARG A 26 -3.72 -9.15 11.52
N ALA A 27 -4.35 -8.28 10.72
CA ALA A 27 -5.80 -8.09 10.78
C ALA A 27 -6.52 -9.33 10.27
N ASP A 28 -7.73 -9.55 10.78
CA ASP A 28 -8.61 -10.62 10.30
C ASP A 28 -8.96 -10.43 8.82
N ARG A 29 -9.01 -11.53 8.06
CA ARG A 29 -9.22 -11.47 6.61
C ARG A 29 -10.64 -11.06 6.23
N ALA A 30 -11.65 -11.45 7.01
CA ALA A 30 -13.02 -11.04 6.76
C ALA A 30 -13.21 -9.55 7.06
N PHE A 31 -12.56 -9.05 8.11
CA PHE A 31 -12.50 -7.60 8.38
C PHE A 31 -11.91 -6.80 7.21
N LEU A 32 -10.76 -7.24 6.68
CA LEU A 32 -10.12 -6.59 5.53
C LEU A 32 -11.02 -6.61 4.29
N LEU A 33 -11.60 -7.77 3.96
CA LEU A 33 -12.48 -7.89 2.81
C LEU A 33 -13.74 -7.03 2.96
N GLY A 34 -14.33 -6.99 4.16
CA GLY A 34 -15.48 -6.15 4.46
C GLY A 34 -15.19 -4.66 4.21
N GLY A 35 -14.09 -4.15 4.75
CA GLY A 35 -13.68 -2.76 4.50
C GLY A 35 -13.41 -2.47 3.02
N LEU A 36 -12.75 -3.39 2.30
CA LEU A 36 -12.51 -3.23 0.86
C LEU A 36 -13.83 -3.22 0.05
N LEU A 37 -14.83 -3.99 0.45
CA LEU A 37 -16.15 -3.99 -0.17
C LEU A 37 -16.92 -2.69 0.11
N GLU A 38 -16.76 -2.08 1.29
CA GLU A 38 -17.28 -0.74 1.55
C GLU A 38 -16.58 0.30 0.68
N LEU A 39 -15.25 0.24 0.57
CA LEU A 39 -14.47 1.12 -0.30
C LEU A 39 -14.86 1.00 -1.78
N ALA A 40 -15.17 -0.21 -2.25
CA ALA A 40 -15.61 -0.45 -3.62
C ALA A 40 -16.94 0.24 -3.98
N ARG A 41 -17.73 0.66 -2.98
CA ARG A 41 -18.99 1.39 -3.18
C ARG A 41 -18.80 2.90 -3.24
N VAL A 42 -17.60 3.40 -2.91
CA VAL A 42 -17.30 4.84 -2.93
C VAL A 42 -17.25 5.32 -4.38
N THR A 43 -18.06 6.32 -4.70
CA THR A 43 -18.10 6.93 -6.04
C THR A 43 -16.75 7.57 -6.38
N MET A 44 -16.22 7.25 -7.56
CA MET A 44 -15.02 7.86 -8.09
C MET A 44 -15.15 9.39 -8.13
N ASN A 45 -14.08 10.11 -7.74
CA ASN A 45 -14.02 11.57 -7.63
C ASN A 45 -14.94 12.22 -6.58
N SER A 46 -15.66 11.42 -5.78
CA SER A 46 -16.35 11.95 -4.59
C SER A 46 -15.35 12.61 -3.63
N PRO A 47 -15.80 13.53 -2.76
CA PRO A 47 -14.94 14.09 -1.71
C PRO A 47 -14.29 13.01 -0.84
N GLU A 48 -15.02 11.93 -0.56
CA GLU A 48 -14.51 10.78 0.19
C GLU A 48 -13.40 10.06 -0.55
N TYR A 49 -13.60 9.76 -1.84
CA TYR A 49 -12.58 9.13 -2.68
C TYR A 49 -11.29 9.96 -2.70
N ARG A 50 -11.42 11.29 -2.89
CA ARG A 50 -10.28 12.21 -2.89
C ARG A 50 -9.54 12.21 -1.55
N ARG A 51 -10.27 12.34 -0.45
CA ARG A 51 -9.70 12.29 0.91
C ARG A 51 -8.91 11.00 1.14
N LEU A 52 -9.49 9.85 0.82
CA LEU A 52 -8.84 8.55 1.00
C LEU A 52 -7.59 8.41 0.12
N ARG A 53 -7.67 8.92 -1.11
CA ARG A 53 -6.52 8.97 -2.02
C ARG A 53 -5.40 9.83 -1.45
N ASP A 54 -5.70 11.04 -0.97
CA ASP A 54 -4.70 11.98 -0.45
C ASP A 54 -3.97 11.40 0.77
N ILE A 55 -4.71 10.76 1.69
CA ILE A 55 -4.14 10.03 2.83
C ILE A 55 -3.21 8.92 2.35
N GLY A 56 -3.65 8.15 1.35
CA GLY A 56 -2.85 7.09 0.74
C GLY A 56 -1.55 7.62 0.13
N GLU A 57 -1.61 8.70 -0.66
CA GLU A 57 -0.43 9.31 -1.28
C GLU A 57 0.61 9.75 -0.25
N GLU A 58 0.18 10.34 0.87
CA GLU A 58 1.08 10.74 1.95
C GLU A 58 1.73 9.53 2.65
N ALA A 59 0.96 8.48 2.90
CA ALA A 59 1.49 7.23 3.45
C ALA A 59 2.51 6.55 2.51
N PHE A 60 2.37 6.73 1.19
CA PHE A 60 3.38 6.25 0.24
C PHE A 60 4.65 7.10 0.26
N LYS A 61 4.55 8.43 0.32
CA LYS A 61 5.70 9.36 0.33
C LYS A 61 6.55 9.24 1.59
N SER A 62 5.92 9.20 2.76
CA SER A 62 6.61 9.10 4.06
C SER A 62 7.50 7.85 4.17
N GLN A 63 7.13 6.74 3.52
CA GLN A 63 7.98 5.54 3.50
C GLN A 63 9.20 5.67 2.60
N VAL A 64 9.12 6.37 1.47
CA VAL A 64 10.28 6.60 0.59
C VAL A 64 11.34 7.38 1.37
N GLN A 65 10.92 8.44 2.06
CA GLN A 65 11.80 9.26 2.89
C GLN A 65 12.44 8.45 4.05
N LYS A 66 11.68 7.54 4.67
CA LYS A 66 12.22 6.66 5.73
C LYS A 66 13.27 5.69 5.19
N VAL A 67 13.05 5.11 4.01
CA VAL A 67 14.01 4.18 3.38
C VAL A 67 15.28 4.93 2.96
N GLU A 68 15.14 6.13 2.41
CA GLU A 68 16.27 6.99 2.06
C GLU A 68 17.08 7.41 3.30
N ALA A 69 16.41 7.81 4.38
CA ALA A 69 17.07 8.18 5.64
C ALA A 69 17.87 7.01 6.27
N VAL A 70 17.32 5.79 6.24
CA VAL A 70 18.04 4.60 6.74
C VAL A 70 19.27 4.30 5.88
N ARG A 71 19.14 4.38 4.55
CA ARG A 71 20.25 4.14 3.63
C ARG A 71 21.36 5.19 3.78
N ASP A 72 20.99 6.44 3.98
CA ASP A 72 21.94 7.54 4.18
C ASP A 72 22.65 7.43 5.54
N GLN A 73 21.97 6.91 6.56
CA GLN A 73 22.57 6.60 7.85
C GLN A 73 23.58 5.44 7.73
N GLU A 74 23.19 4.33 7.09
CA GLU A 74 24.09 3.20 6.84
C GLU A 74 25.34 3.65 6.07
N MET A 75 25.21 4.53 5.06
CA MET A 75 26.37 5.02 4.31
C MET A 75 27.34 5.88 5.16
N ARG A 76 26.84 6.58 6.19
CA ARG A 76 27.64 7.40 7.10
C ARG A 76 28.35 6.58 8.18
N GLU A 77 27.82 5.42 8.54
CA GLU A 77 28.44 4.53 9.53
C GLU A 77 29.64 3.76 8.96
N TRP A 78 29.82 3.74 7.63
CA TRP A 78 30.89 3.03 6.93
C TRP A 78 32.08 3.94 6.52
N HIS A 79 32.04 5.23 6.87
CA HIS A 79 33.08 6.23 6.63
C HIS A 79 33.68 6.74 7.94
#